data_AF-A0A3C2AQP6-F1
#
_entry.id   AF-A0A3C2AQP6-F1
#
_cell.length_a   1.000
_cell.length_b   1.000
_cell.length_c   1.000
_cell.angle_alpha   90.00
_cell.angle_beta   90.00
_cell.angle_gamma   90.00
#
_symmetry.space_group_name_H-M   'P 1'
#
loop_
_entity.id
_entity.type
_entity.pdbx_description
1 polymer ?
#
loop_
_entity_poly.entity_id
_entity_poly.type
_entity_poly.pdbx_seq_one_letter_code
_entity_poly.pdbx_strand_id
1 'polypeptide(L)'
;MKALPIYLAILMSSTIIAQSSGNLRRVQREAEKVINLTSSLIDGVMTYEKAKKMRPIIEDQFNVWRKAKRSFTRLDEEPEKVLVGLVNDELSEIVEASSGPLKDWLEDGRSSNYNYEFLSLCKNSIQKVYEELDKYAYIYDINTRKSDIQMRFKDQVALMQYTADMKAGASMVDSIVALIKAEIGTTDIDNLFSAQKSLIKALSVQLRGYGDEAFYEGDGDLFYAYQKYYEELLELVTADLLADFTKMKYDLVELRSIAGSTEASVEKTLSFFDNEKRLLAKREARFVKHNLPKAPKK
;
A
#
# COMPACT_ATOMS: atom_id res chain seq x y z
N MET A 1 22.46 -48.23 -36.82
CA MET A 1 22.21 -48.30 -35.35
C MET A 1 22.63 -47.05 -34.56
N LYS A 2 23.00 -45.90 -35.18
CA LYS A 2 23.44 -44.69 -34.46
C LYS A 2 22.31 -43.72 -34.03
N ALA A 3 21.08 -43.93 -34.49
CA ALA A 3 19.96 -43.03 -34.20
C ALA A 3 19.18 -43.38 -32.93
N LEU A 4 19.27 -44.63 -32.44
CA LEU A 4 18.57 -45.10 -31.24
C LEU A 4 18.89 -44.27 -29.98
N PRO A 5 20.16 -43.95 -29.65
CA PRO A 5 20.46 -43.12 -28.48
C PRO A 5 19.99 -41.66 -28.64
N ILE A 6 19.93 -41.14 -29.87
CA ILE A 6 19.43 -39.78 -30.14
C ILE A 6 17.91 -39.73 -29.97
N TYR A 7 17.17 -40.70 -30.51
CA TYR A 7 15.72 -40.79 -30.29
C TYR A 7 15.36 -41.02 -28.82
N LEU A 8 16.15 -41.83 -28.09
CA LEU A 8 15.96 -42.03 -26.66
C LEU A 8 16.21 -40.72 -25.87
N ALA A 9 17.27 -39.98 -26.21
CA ALA A 9 17.55 -38.69 -25.59
C ALA A 9 16.46 -37.65 -25.87
N ILE A 10 15.89 -37.62 -27.09
CA ILE A 10 14.78 -36.74 -27.47
C ILE A 10 13.49 -37.12 -26.73
N LEU A 11 13.20 -38.42 -26.59
CA LEU A 11 12.05 -38.90 -25.82
C LEU A 11 12.19 -38.53 -24.33
N MET A 12 13.35 -38.79 -23.72
CA MET A 12 13.59 -38.50 -22.30
C MET A 12 13.59 -37.00 -22.00
N SER A 13 14.13 -36.16 -22.89
CA SER A 13 14.08 -34.69 -22.72
C SER A 13 12.65 -34.16 -22.88
N SER A 14 11.86 -34.69 -23.82
CA SER A 14 10.46 -34.31 -23.98
C SER A 14 9.59 -34.68 -22.78
N THR A 15 9.84 -35.83 -22.14
CA THR A 15 9.11 -36.25 -20.93
C THR A 15 9.45 -35.40 -19.72
N ILE A 16 10.71 -35.00 -19.55
CA ILE A 16 11.14 -34.11 -18.46
C ILE A 16 10.47 -32.75 -18.61
N ILE A 17 10.50 -32.15 -19.81
CA ILE A 17 9.87 -30.85 -20.07
C ILE A 17 8.35 -30.90 -19.83
N ALA A 18 7.68 -31.97 -20.28
CA ALA A 18 6.24 -32.14 -20.08
C ALA A 18 5.87 -32.29 -18.59
N GLN A 19 6.65 -33.06 -17.82
CA GLN A 19 6.47 -33.24 -16.37
C GLN A 19 6.70 -31.92 -15.61
N SER A 20 7.81 -31.22 -15.87
CA SER A 20 8.11 -29.93 -15.26
C SER A 20 7.06 -28.85 -15.61
N SER A 21 6.57 -28.84 -16.85
CA SER A 21 5.45 -27.97 -17.27
C SER A 21 4.15 -28.27 -16.52
N GLY A 22 3.81 -29.55 -16.34
CA GLY A 22 2.65 -29.99 -15.57
C GLY A 22 2.74 -29.61 -14.09
N ASN A 23 3.91 -29.80 -13.49
CA ASN A 23 4.19 -29.47 -12.10
C ASN A 23 4.10 -27.95 -11.85
N LEU A 24 4.75 -27.14 -12.70
CA LEU A 24 4.67 -25.68 -12.61
C LEU A 24 3.23 -25.18 -12.67
N ARG A 25 2.45 -25.65 -13.66
CA ARG A 25 1.03 -25.26 -13.81
C ARG A 25 0.19 -25.64 -12.60
N ARG A 26 0.52 -26.76 -11.96
CA ARG A 26 -0.14 -27.21 -10.73
C ARG A 26 0.20 -26.28 -9.56
N VAL A 27 1.47 -25.94 -9.37
CA VAL A 27 1.90 -25.01 -8.32
C VAL A 27 1.26 -23.64 -8.52
N GLN A 28 1.37 -23.09 -9.73
CA GLN A 28 0.78 -21.82 -10.11
C GLN A 28 -0.73 -21.80 -9.84
N ARG A 29 -1.48 -22.81 -10.30
CA ARG A 29 -2.94 -22.84 -10.12
C ARG A 29 -3.36 -22.85 -8.65
N GLU A 30 -2.68 -23.63 -7.80
CA GLU A 30 -3.04 -23.68 -6.38
C GLU A 30 -2.60 -22.40 -5.63
N ALA A 31 -1.43 -21.85 -5.96
CA ALA A 31 -0.98 -20.57 -5.41
C ALA A 31 -1.93 -19.43 -5.81
N GLU A 32 -2.35 -19.37 -7.07
CA GLU A 32 -3.24 -18.34 -7.60
C GLU A 32 -4.62 -18.34 -6.92
N LYS A 33 -5.15 -19.49 -6.50
CA LYS A 33 -6.40 -19.52 -5.73
C LYS A 33 -6.26 -18.79 -4.39
N VAL A 34 -5.12 -18.96 -3.71
CA VAL A 34 -4.81 -18.27 -2.46
C VAL A 34 -4.61 -16.78 -2.73
N ILE A 35 -3.77 -16.45 -3.72
CA ILE A 35 -3.47 -15.07 -4.13
C ILE A 35 -4.74 -14.31 -4.51
N ASN A 36 -5.70 -14.94 -5.19
CA ASN A 36 -6.96 -14.29 -5.55
C ASN A 36 -7.81 -13.91 -4.31
N LEU A 37 -7.79 -14.74 -3.27
CA LEU A 37 -8.44 -14.41 -2.00
C LEU A 37 -7.65 -13.34 -1.24
N THR A 38 -6.31 -13.42 -1.23
CA THR A 38 -5.45 -12.37 -0.67
C THR A 38 -5.68 -11.02 -1.38
N SER A 39 -5.80 -11.01 -2.69
CA SER A 39 -6.12 -9.83 -3.51
C SER A 39 -7.48 -9.22 -3.12
N SER A 40 -8.46 -10.07 -2.78
CA SER A 40 -9.75 -9.59 -2.26
C SER A 40 -9.64 -9.03 -0.84
N LEU A 41 -8.73 -9.56 -0.01
CA LEU A 41 -8.41 -8.98 1.29
C LEU A 41 -7.70 -7.62 1.14
N ILE A 42 -6.76 -7.51 0.20
CA ILE A 42 -6.07 -6.25 -0.13
C ILE A 42 -7.10 -5.16 -0.49
N ASP A 43 -8.06 -5.46 -1.37
CA ASP A 43 -9.15 -4.52 -1.69
C ASP A 43 -9.92 -4.06 -0.44
N GLY A 44 -10.25 -5.01 0.44
CA GLY A 44 -11.01 -4.71 1.65
C GLY A 44 -10.21 -3.89 2.66
N VAL A 45 -8.90 -4.12 2.78
CA VAL A 45 -8.00 -3.32 3.63
C VAL A 45 -7.84 -1.91 3.06
N MET A 46 -7.60 -1.77 1.75
CA MET A 46 -7.45 -0.48 1.08
C MET A 46 -8.73 0.39 1.13
N THR A 47 -9.91 -0.23 1.16
CA THR A 47 -11.20 0.47 1.18
C THR A 47 -11.87 0.52 2.55
N TYR A 48 -11.18 0.07 3.61
CA TYR A 48 -11.72 -0.02 4.96
C TYR A 48 -13.05 -0.82 5.05
N GLU A 49 -13.19 -1.88 4.27
CA GLU A 49 -14.38 -2.73 4.21
C GLU A 49 -14.68 -3.40 5.55
N LYS A 50 -15.96 -3.57 5.92
CA LYS A 50 -16.34 -4.03 7.29
C LYS A 50 -15.80 -5.44 7.62
N ALA A 51 -15.42 -5.65 8.88
CA ALA A 51 -14.93 -6.95 9.38
C ALA A 51 -15.84 -8.14 9.02
N LYS A 52 -17.16 -7.97 9.10
CA LYS A 52 -18.16 -8.99 8.74
C LYS A 52 -18.02 -9.52 7.29
N LYS A 53 -17.56 -8.70 6.36
CA LYS A 53 -17.32 -9.09 4.95
C LYS A 53 -15.94 -9.69 4.73
N MET A 54 -14.97 -9.31 5.55
CA MET A 54 -13.58 -9.77 5.46
C MET A 54 -13.40 -11.17 6.08
N ARG A 55 -14.08 -11.46 7.19
CA ARG A 55 -13.97 -12.74 7.91
C ARG A 55 -14.21 -13.98 7.01
N PRO A 56 -15.27 -14.04 6.19
CA PRO A 56 -15.48 -15.18 5.31
C PRO A 56 -14.33 -15.38 4.31
N ILE A 57 -13.74 -14.28 3.82
CA ILE A 57 -12.61 -14.34 2.88
C ILE A 57 -11.36 -14.89 3.58
N ILE A 58 -11.11 -14.49 4.83
CA ILE A 58 -9.99 -15.01 5.65
C ILE A 58 -10.16 -16.53 5.88
N GLU A 59 -11.37 -16.98 6.24
CA GLU A 59 -11.66 -18.40 6.45
C GLU A 59 -11.52 -19.21 5.15
N ASP A 60 -12.03 -18.70 4.04
CA ASP A 60 -11.89 -19.31 2.72
C ASP A 60 -10.42 -19.39 2.29
N GLN A 61 -9.64 -18.33 2.52
CA GLN A 61 -8.22 -18.28 2.20
C GLN A 61 -7.46 -19.37 2.97
N PHE A 62 -7.72 -19.50 4.27
CA PHE A 62 -7.12 -20.55 5.11
C PHE A 62 -7.51 -21.97 4.64
N ASN A 63 -8.78 -22.17 4.27
CA ASN A 63 -9.26 -23.46 3.77
C ASN A 63 -8.68 -23.85 2.41
N VAL A 64 -8.60 -22.88 1.48
CA VAL A 64 -7.94 -23.05 0.19
C VAL A 64 -6.46 -23.34 0.39
N TRP A 65 -5.81 -22.63 1.32
CA TRP A 65 -4.40 -22.84 1.63
C TRP A 65 -4.10 -24.24 2.12
N ARG A 66 -4.90 -24.75 3.06
CA ARG A 66 -4.78 -26.12 3.56
C ARG A 66 -4.89 -27.17 2.45
N LYS A 67 -5.74 -26.93 1.43
CA LYS A 67 -5.88 -27.81 0.27
C LYS A 67 -4.67 -27.70 -0.67
N ALA A 68 -4.17 -26.49 -0.90
CA ALA A 68 -2.97 -26.24 -1.69
C ALA A 68 -1.74 -26.94 -1.10
N LYS A 69 -1.49 -26.80 0.21
CA LYS A 69 -0.42 -27.52 0.93
C LYS A 69 -0.46 -29.04 0.67
N ARG A 70 -1.63 -29.67 0.78
CA ARG A 70 -1.80 -31.11 0.48
C ARG A 70 -1.57 -31.48 -0.99
N SER A 71 -1.78 -30.54 -1.90
CA SER A 71 -1.45 -30.74 -3.31
C SER A 71 0.07 -30.75 -3.49
N PHE A 72 0.75 -29.81 -2.85
CA PHE A 72 2.20 -29.63 -2.97
C PHE A 72 3.02 -30.76 -2.37
N THR A 73 2.54 -31.46 -1.33
CA THR A 73 3.24 -32.62 -0.74
C THR A 73 3.49 -33.78 -1.72
N ARG A 74 2.87 -33.76 -2.90
CA ARG A 74 3.07 -34.76 -3.96
C ARG A 74 4.17 -34.38 -4.95
N LEU A 75 4.85 -33.26 -4.75
CA LEU A 75 5.93 -32.75 -5.59
C LEU A 75 7.22 -32.80 -4.75
N ASP A 76 7.86 -33.97 -4.74
CA ASP A 76 8.99 -34.32 -3.88
C ASP A 76 10.33 -34.48 -4.61
N GLU A 77 10.34 -34.23 -5.92
CA GLU A 77 11.55 -34.10 -6.73
C GLU A 77 12.30 -32.80 -6.36
N GLU A 78 13.64 -32.82 -6.37
CA GLU A 78 14.47 -31.72 -5.85
C GLU A 78 14.20 -30.32 -6.42
N PRO A 79 14.02 -30.12 -7.75
CA PRO A 79 13.73 -28.79 -8.26
C PRO A 79 12.33 -28.28 -7.90
N GLU A 80 11.35 -29.17 -7.83
CA GLU A 80 10.00 -28.86 -7.36
C GLU A 80 9.98 -28.54 -5.87
N LYS A 81 10.79 -29.22 -5.05
CA LYS A 81 10.89 -28.96 -3.61
C LYS A 81 11.32 -27.53 -3.31
N VAL A 82 12.28 -26.99 -4.07
CA VAL A 82 12.76 -25.60 -3.88
C VAL A 82 11.63 -24.62 -4.18
N LEU A 83 10.97 -24.77 -5.34
CA LEU A 83 9.83 -23.93 -5.73
C LEU A 83 8.70 -24.02 -4.71
N VAL A 84 8.30 -25.23 -4.35
CA VAL A 84 7.22 -25.51 -3.40
C VAL A 84 7.56 -25.01 -2.00
N GLY A 85 8.82 -25.10 -1.57
CA GLY A 85 9.30 -24.58 -0.29
C GLY A 85 9.05 -23.08 -0.18
N LEU A 86 9.56 -22.30 -1.14
CA LEU A 86 9.35 -20.85 -1.15
C LEU A 86 7.87 -20.48 -1.24
N VAL A 87 7.11 -21.14 -2.13
CA VAL A 87 5.66 -20.92 -2.24
C VAL A 87 4.93 -21.25 -0.94
N ASN A 88 5.39 -22.27 -0.21
CA ASN A 88 4.86 -22.63 1.09
C ASN A 88 5.13 -21.57 2.15
N ASP A 89 6.36 -21.12 2.26
CA ASP A 89 6.74 -20.18 3.31
C ASP A 89 6.02 -18.85 3.12
N GLU A 90 6.09 -18.28 1.91
CA GLU A 90 5.52 -16.97 1.60
C GLU A 90 3.99 -16.95 1.69
N LEU A 91 3.30 -18.01 1.21
CA LEU A 91 1.84 -18.08 1.34
C LEU A 91 1.39 -18.44 2.77
N SER A 92 2.18 -19.20 3.54
CA SER A 92 1.86 -19.46 4.96
C SER A 92 1.94 -18.18 5.76
N GLU A 93 2.98 -17.36 5.54
CA GLU A 93 3.16 -16.08 6.23
C GLU A 93 1.97 -15.14 5.98
N ILE A 94 1.53 -15.00 4.73
CA ILE A 94 0.32 -14.21 4.39
C ILE A 94 -0.92 -14.74 5.11
N VAL A 95 -1.12 -16.06 5.10
CA VAL A 95 -2.33 -16.69 5.67
C VAL A 95 -2.34 -16.56 7.20
N GLU A 96 -1.18 -16.68 7.85
CA GLU A 96 -1.01 -16.48 9.28
C GLU A 96 -1.27 -15.01 9.65
N ALA A 97 -0.71 -14.06 8.89
CA ALA A 97 -0.97 -12.63 9.05
C ALA A 97 -2.46 -12.27 8.85
N SER A 98 -3.13 -12.96 7.91
CA SER A 98 -4.56 -12.76 7.63
C SER A 98 -5.47 -13.33 8.73
N SER A 99 -5.11 -14.51 9.27
CA SER A 99 -5.96 -15.25 10.23
C SER A 99 -5.73 -14.89 11.70
N GLY A 100 -4.58 -14.30 12.03
CA GLY A 100 -4.30 -13.71 13.34
C GLY A 100 -4.34 -12.18 13.30
N PRO A 101 -3.21 -11.49 13.09
CA PRO A 101 -3.13 -10.05 13.34
C PRO A 101 -4.10 -9.19 12.51
N LEU A 102 -4.39 -9.54 11.25
CA LEU A 102 -5.41 -8.83 10.46
C LEU A 102 -6.80 -8.99 11.06
N LYS A 103 -7.15 -10.20 11.50
CA LYS A 103 -8.43 -10.48 12.11
C LYS A 103 -8.59 -9.68 13.40
N ASP A 104 -7.55 -9.64 14.24
CA ASP A 104 -7.55 -8.88 15.49
C ASP A 104 -7.67 -7.37 15.21
N TRP A 105 -6.89 -6.85 14.25
CA TRP A 105 -6.97 -5.45 13.82
C TRP A 105 -8.36 -5.05 13.30
N LEU A 106 -9.06 -5.96 12.62
CA LEU A 106 -10.44 -5.75 12.16
C LEU A 106 -11.44 -5.68 13.33
N GLU A 107 -11.13 -6.31 14.46
CA GLU A 107 -11.99 -6.41 15.66
C GLU A 107 -11.75 -5.25 16.63
N ASP A 108 -10.51 -4.81 16.79
CA ASP A 108 -10.09 -3.74 17.71
C ASP A 108 -10.36 -2.31 17.20
N GLY A 109 -11.20 -2.17 16.17
CA GLY A 109 -11.59 -0.87 15.63
C GLY A 109 -10.50 -0.16 14.82
N ARG A 110 -9.43 -0.86 14.41
CA ARG A 110 -8.40 -0.39 13.47
C ARG A 110 -7.60 0.83 13.93
N SER A 111 -7.34 0.93 15.22
CA SER A 111 -6.59 2.04 15.80
C SER A 111 -5.11 2.05 15.42
N SER A 112 -4.54 0.89 15.02
CA SER A 112 -3.14 0.78 14.61
C SER A 112 -2.95 0.88 13.09
N ASN A 113 -1.70 1.17 12.68
CA ASN A 113 -1.26 1.27 11.29
C ASN A 113 -1.01 -0.10 10.61
N TYR A 114 -1.55 -1.19 11.17
CA TYR A 114 -1.32 -2.55 10.70
C TYR A 114 -1.79 -2.79 9.25
N ASN A 115 -2.71 -1.96 8.74
CA ASN A 115 -3.10 -1.99 7.33
C ASN A 115 -1.89 -1.87 6.39
N TYR A 116 -0.93 -0.98 6.69
CA TYR A 116 0.25 -0.81 5.84
C TYR A 116 1.22 -1.99 5.93
N GLU A 117 1.39 -2.55 7.13
CA GLU A 117 2.22 -3.72 7.37
C GLU A 117 1.69 -4.93 6.59
N PHE A 118 0.38 -5.20 6.70
CA PHE A 118 -0.28 -6.29 5.99
C PHE A 118 -0.19 -6.13 4.46
N LEU A 119 -0.44 -4.93 3.95
CA LEU A 119 -0.35 -4.63 2.52
C LEU A 119 1.08 -4.79 1.99
N SER A 120 2.09 -4.35 2.75
CA SER A 120 3.50 -4.53 2.42
C SER A 120 3.91 -6.00 2.38
N LEU A 121 3.49 -6.78 3.39
CA LEU A 121 3.70 -8.23 3.43
C LEU A 121 3.11 -8.91 2.18
N CYS A 122 1.84 -8.64 1.88
CA CYS A 122 1.18 -9.22 0.71
C CYS A 122 1.90 -8.85 -0.60
N LYS A 123 2.32 -7.58 -0.75
CA LYS A 123 3.09 -7.12 -1.90
C LYS A 123 4.36 -7.96 -2.09
N ASN A 124 5.17 -8.03 -1.05
CA ASN A 124 6.50 -8.64 -1.12
C ASN A 124 6.41 -10.16 -1.32
N SER A 125 5.57 -10.85 -0.54
CA SER A 125 5.45 -12.30 -0.58
C SER A 125 4.85 -12.80 -1.90
N ILE A 126 3.81 -12.15 -2.43
CA ILE A 126 3.23 -12.53 -3.73
C ILE A 126 4.21 -12.26 -4.88
N GLN A 127 4.97 -11.17 -4.81
CA GLN A 127 6.01 -10.88 -5.80
C GLN A 127 7.08 -11.98 -5.84
N LYS A 128 7.61 -12.39 -4.68
CA LYS A 128 8.58 -13.51 -4.60
C LYS A 128 8.03 -14.82 -5.15
N VAL A 129 6.75 -15.12 -4.88
CA VAL A 129 6.09 -16.31 -5.44
C VAL A 129 6.10 -16.28 -6.97
N TYR A 130 5.73 -15.15 -7.58
CA TYR A 130 5.77 -15.02 -9.05
C TYR A 130 7.20 -15.05 -9.61
N GLU A 131 8.16 -14.43 -8.93
CA GLU A 131 9.58 -14.48 -9.31
C GLU A 131 10.13 -15.91 -9.31
N GLU A 132 9.80 -16.73 -8.30
CA GLU A 132 10.25 -18.13 -8.25
C GLU A 132 9.55 -19.00 -9.30
N LEU A 133 8.27 -18.74 -9.61
CA LEU A 133 7.56 -19.39 -10.72
C LEU A 133 8.20 -19.06 -12.07
N ASP A 134 8.54 -17.79 -12.32
CA ASP A 134 9.19 -17.34 -13.55
C ASP A 134 10.62 -17.92 -13.66
N LYS A 135 11.35 -17.99 -12.55
CA LYS A 135 12.67 -18.63 -12.47
C LYS A 135 12.60 -20.13 -12.79
N TYR A 136 11.65 -20.86 -12.22
CA TYR A 136 11.44 -22.27 -12.56
C TYR A 136 11.10 -22.42 -14.04
N ALA A 137 10.19 -21.58 -14.56
CA ALA A 137 9.84 -21.61 -15.98
C ALA A 137 11.05 -21.39 -16.89
N TYR A 138 11.93 -20.44 -16.54
CA TYR A 138 13.15 -20.16 -17.28
C TYR A 138 14.15 -21.33 -17.26
N ILE A 139 14.39 -21.96 -16.10
CA ILE A 139 15.31 -23.10 -15.95
C ILE A 139 14.89 -24.28 -16.83
N TYR A 140 13.58 -24.50 -16.99
CA TYR A 140 13.01 -25.63 -17.72
C TYR A 140 12.48 -25.28 -19.12
N ASP A 141 12.76 -24.08 -19.62
CA ASP A 141 12.31 -23.58 -20.93
C ASP A 141 10.79 -23.75 -21.14
N ILE A 142 10.01 -23.46 -20.10
CA ILE A 142 8.55 -23.57 -20.10
C ILE A 142 7.95 -22.25 -20.55
N ASN A 143 7.21 -22.27 -21.67
CA ASN A 143 6.45 -21.10 -22.10
C ASN A 143 5.27 -20.83 -21.15
N THR A 144 5.31 -19.70 -20.44
CA THR A 144 4.28 -19.25 -19.51
C THR A 144 3.55 -18.02 -20.05
N ARG A 145 2.27 -17.90 -19.67
CA ARG A 145 1.47 -16.68 -19.87
C ARG A 145 1.07 -16.16 -18.50
N LYS A 146 1.14 -14.83 -18.31
CA LYS A 146 0.64 -14.18 -17.10
C LYS A 146 -0.85 -14.42 -16.96
N SER A 147 -1.27 -14.86 -15.79
CA SER A 147 -2.68 -15.09 -15.47
C SER A 147 -3.41 -13.77 -15.22
N ASP A 148 -4.73 -13.80 -15.36
CA ASP A 148 -5.59 -12.64 -15.02
C ASP A 148 -5.44 -12.25 -13.55
N ILE A 149 -5.14 -13.22 -12.67
CA ILE A 149 -4.89 -12.98 -11.24
C ILE A 149 -3.56 -12.24 -11.04
N GLN A 150 -2.50 -12.64 -11.73
CA GLN A 150 -1.20 -11.96 -11.67
C GLN A 150 -1.30 -10.54 -12.22
N MET A 151 -2.02 -10.34 -13.32
CA MET A 151 -2.25 -9.01 -13.91
C MET A 151 -3.03 -8.12 -12.94
N ARG A 152 -4.15 -8.60 -12.40
CA ARG A 152 -4.92 -7.85 -11.38
C ARG A 152 -4.06 -7.45 -10.19
N PHE A 153 -3.26 -8.38 -9.66
CA PHE A 153 -2.40 -8.08 -8.52
C PHE A 153 -1.37 -6.99 -8.85
N LYS A 154 -0.78 -7.04 -10.06
CA LYS A 154 0.13 -6.00 -10.52
C LYS A 154 -0.54 -4.63 -10.57
N ASP A 155 -1.79 -4.57 -11.05
CA ASP A 155 -2.56 -3.32 -11.10
C ASP A 155 -2.89 -2.82 -9.68
N GLN A 156 -3.22 -3.71 -8.73
CA GLN A 156 -3.39 -3.34 -7.32
C GLN A 156 -2.11 -2.73 -6.73
N VAL A 157 -0.95 -3.35 -7.02
CA VAL A 157 0.35 -2.83 -6.54
C VAL A 157 0.66 -1.46 -7.16
N ALA A 158 0.32 -1.25 -8.43
CA ALA A 158 0.49 0.05 -9.09
C ALA A 158 -0.38 1.13 -8.42
N LEU A 159 -1.66 0.82 -8.13
CA LEU A 159 -2.56 1.73 -7.41
C LEU A 159 -2.06 2.03 -6.00
N MET A 160 -1.58 1.02 -5.27
CA MET A 160 -0.97 1.19 -3.95
C MET A 160 0.26 2.09 -3.98
N GLN A 161 1.13 1.92 -4.98
CA GLN A 161 2.32 2.75 -5.13
C GLN A 161 1.94 4.20 -5.44
N TYR A 162 1.02 4.42 -6.39
CA TYR A 162 0.55 5.74 -6.76
C TYR A 162 -0.04 6.51 -5.57
N THR A 163 -0.89 5.85 -4.78
CA THR A 163 -1.46 6.46 -3.57
C THR A 163 -0.41 6.73 -2.49
N ALA A 164 0.58 5.86 -2.33
CA ALA A 164 1.68 6.07 -1.39
C ALA A 164 2.56 7.26 -1.79
N ASP A 165 2.85 7.41 -3.09
CA ASP A 165 3.67 8.51 -3.62
C ASP A 165 2.98 9.86 -3.38
N MET A 166 1.67 9.95 -3.62
CA MET A 166 0.87 11.15 -3.31
C MET A 166 0.91 11.49 -1.81
N LYS A 167 0.76 10.47 -0.96
CA LYS A 167 0.72 10.62 0.50
C LYS A 167 2.07 11.01 1.12
N ALA A 168 3.18 10.64 0.48
CA ALA A 168 4.51 10.97 0.96
C ALA A 168 4.69 12.49 1.13
N GLY A 169 4.19 13.29 0.18
CA GLY A 169 4.22 14.75 0.25
C GLY A 169 3.44 15.31 1.44
N ALA A 170 2.22 14.81 1.67
CA ALA A 170 1.37 15.27 2.77
C ALA A 170 1.92 14.89 4.16
N SER A 171 2.64 13.78 4.27
CA SER A 171 3.23 13.34 5.55
C SER A 171 4.24 14.33 6.12
N MET A 172 5.01 15.01 5.25
CA MET A 172 5.95 16.05 5.66
C MET A 172 5.20 17.28 6.19
N VAL A 173 4.16 17.71 5.50
CA VAL A 173 3.30 18.83 5.91
C VAL A 173 2.68 18.54 7.28
N ASP A 174 2.10 17.36 7.44
CA ASP A 174 1.50 16.89 8.69
C ASP A 174 2.47 16.94 9.88
N SER A 175 3.73 16.54 9.66
CA SER A 175 4.75 16.53 10.72
C SER A 175 5.09 17.94 11.22
N ILE A 176 5.15 18.93 10.33
CA ILE A 176 5.45 20.32 10.67
C ILE A 176 4.25 20.94 11.41
N VAL A 177 3.03 20.65 10.96
CA VAL A 177 1.80 21.10 11.64
C VAL A 177 1.73 20.52 13.05
N ALA A 178 2.08 19.26 13.25
CA ALA A 178 2.12 18.63 14.58
C ALA A 178 3.18 19.30 15.50
N LEU A 179 4.35 19.66 14.95
CA LEU A 179 5.35 20.43 15.69
C LEU A 179 4.80 21.80 16.10
N ILE A 180 4.18 22.53 15.16
CA ILE A 180 3.57 23.84 15.46
C ILE A 180 2.55 23.71 16.58
N LYS A 181 1.70 22.68 16.55
CA LYS A 181 0.70 22.40 17.60
C LYS A 181 1.33 22.16 18.97
N ALA A 182 2.49 21.50 19.03
CA ALA A 182 3.17 21.22 20.29
C ALA A 182 3.81 22.47 20.90
N GLU A 183 4.15 23.47 20.09
CA GLU A 183 4.89 24.66 20.48
C GLU A 183 4.00 25.91 20.69
N ILE A 184 2.68 25.81 20.50
CA ILE A 184 1.74 26.92 20.74
C ILE A 184 1.81 27.35 22.21
N GLY A 185 1.83 28.66 22.46
CA GLY A 185 1.86 29.22 23.81
C GLY A 185 3.23 29.21 24.47
N THR A 186 4.26 28.67 23.80
CA THR A 186 5.64 28.78 24.25
C THR A 186 6.18 30.19 24.02
N THR A 187 7.20 30.58 24.79
CA THR A 187 7.91 31.85 24.58
C THR A 187 8.90 31.79 23.41
N ASP A 188 9.13 30.61 22.82
CA ASP A 188 10.03 30.41 21.68
C ASP A 188 9.32 30.70 20.35
N ILE A 189 9.03 31.99 20.15
CA ILE A 189 8.37 32.50 18.94
C ILE A 189 9.24 32.28 17.69
N ASP A 190 10.56 32.29 17.83
CA ASP A 190 11.47 32.09 16.69
C ASP A 190 11.36 30.66 16.14
N ASN A 191 11.18 29.66 17.02
CA ASN A 191 10.90 28.28 16.60
C ASN A 191 9.57 28.18 15.82
N LEU A 192 8.51 28.85 16.28
CA LEU A 192 7.21 28.89 15.59
C LEU A 192 7.30 29.52 14.19
N PHE A 193 7.99 30.66 14.04
CA PHE A 193 8.21 31.28 12.72
C PHE A 193 9.09 30.41 11.81
N SER A 194 10.11 29.74 12.35
CA SER A 194 10.94 28.80 11.60
C SER A 194 10.14 27.61 11.09
N ALA A 195 9.27 27.04 11.93
CA ALA A 195 8.37 25.96 11.58
C ALA A 195 7.37 26.40 10.50
N GLN A 196 6.76 27.57 10.65
CA GLN A 196 5.86 28.16 9.65
C GLN A 196 6.57 28.35 8.29
N LYS A 197 7.78 28.90 8.28
CA LYS A 197 8.56 29.06 7.04
C LYS A 197 8.88 27.72 6.39
N SER A 198 9.18 26.70 7.19
CA SER A 198 9.40 25.33 6.72
C SER A 198 8.13 24.73 6.14
N LEU A 199 6.97 25.00 6.75
CA LEU A 199 5.65 24.58 6.25
C LEU A 199 5.33 25.20 4.89
N ILE A 200 5.51 26.52 4.74
CA ILE A 200 5.34 27.23 3.45
C ILE A 200 6.23 26.60 2.38
N LYS A 201 7.49 26.31 2.72
CA LYS A 201 8.44 25.69 1.79
C LYS A 201 7.97 24.29 1.37
N ALA A 202 7.53 23.47 2.31
CA ALA A 202 7.05 22.12 2.03
C ALA A 202 5.83 22.13 1.09
N LEU A 203 4.83 22.97 1.38
CA LEU A 203 3.65 23.16 0.53
C LEU A 203 4.04 23.65 -0.87
N SER A 204 4.92 24.67 -0.94
CA SER A 204 5.38 25.25 -2.22
C SER A 204 6.19 24.27 -3.07
N VAL A 205 6.84 23.25 -2.47
CA VAL A 205 7.53 22.20 -3.24
C VAL A 205 6.51 21.30 -3.94
N GLN A 206 5.44 20.90 -3.23
CA GLN A 206 4.40 20.04 -3.78
C GLN A 206 3.64 20.72 -4.93
N LEU A 207 3.42 22.04 -4.84
CA LEU A 207 2.78 22.83 -5.89
C LEU A 207 3.70 23.12 -7.10
N ARG A 208 5.02 23.11 -6.93
CA ARG A 208 5.97 23.40 -8.02
C ARG A 208 6.16 22.25 -9.02
N GLY A 209 5.84 21.02 -8.62
CA GLY A 209 5.89 19.83 -9.49
C GLY A 209 4.77 19.72 -10.51
N TYR A 210 3.97 20.78 -10.70
CA TYR A 210 2.71 20.84 -11.45
C TYR A 210 2.77 20.41 -12.94
N GLY A 211 3.96 20.22 -13.53
CA GLY A 211 4.11 19.94 -14.98
C GLY A 211 4.50 18.50 -15.36
N ASP A 212 4.92 17.66 -14.40
CA ASP A 212 5.36 16.28 -14.66
C ASP A 212 4.29 15.30 -14.18
N GLU A 213 3.15 15.29 -14.88
CA GLU A 213 1.93 14.58 -14.46
C GLU A 213 2.02 13.08 -14.74
N ALA A 214 1.80 12.26 -13.70
CA ALA A 214 1.52 10.84 -13.84
C ALA A 214 0.13 10.54 -13.29
N PHE A 215 -0.93 10.83 -14.06
CA PHE A 215 -2.27 10.40 -13.69
C PHE A 215 -2.36 8.87 -13.70
N TYR A 216 -3.02 8.31 -12.69
CA TYR A 216 -3.23 6.87 -12.62
C TYR A 216 -4.29 6.48 -13.65
N GLU A 217 -3.88 5.77 -14.71
CA GLU A 217 -4.78 5.34 -15.80
C GLU A 217 -5.59 6.50 -16.43
N GLY A 218 -5.06 7.72 -16.39
CA GLY A 218 -5.75 8.92 -16.89
C GLY A 218 -6.77 9.53 -15.91
N ASP A 219 -6.94 8.96 -14.72
CA ASP A 219 -7.73 9.54 -13.64
C ASP A 219 -6.86 10.48 -12.79
N GLY A 220 -7.17 11.79 -12.88
CA GLY A 220 -6.50 12.85 -12.14
C GLY A 220 -7.17 13.23 -10.82
N ASP A 221 -8.31 12.63 -10.45
CA ASP A 221 -9.12 13.07 -9.31
C ASP A 221 -8.33 13.13 -8.00
N LEU A 222 -7.49 12.12 -7.75
CA LEU A 222 -6.65 12.10 -6.56
C LEU A 222 -5.59 13.19 -6.59
N PHE A 223 -4.94 13.37 -7.73
CA PHE A 223 -3.94 14.40 -7.90
C PHE A 223 -4.54 15.78 -7.62
N TYR A 224 -5.69 16.10 -8.23
CA TYR A 224 -6.37 17.37 -8.01
C TYR A 224 -6.86 17.55 -6.56
N ALA A 225 -7.27 16.45 -5.90
CA ALA A 225 -7.61 16.50 -4.49
C ALA A 225 -6.42 16.93 -3.61
N TYR A 226 -5.23 16.41 -3.90
CA TYR A 226 -3.99 16.78 -3.24
C TYR A 226 -3.54 18.20 -3.58
N GLN A 227 -3.65 18.63 -4.84
CA GLN A 227 -3.33 20.00 -5.24
C GLN A 227 -4.19 21.01 -4.47
N LYS A 228 -5.51 20.79 -4.47
CA LYS A 228 -6.45 21.63 -3.72
C LYS A 228 -6.10 21.68 -2.23
N TYR A 229 -5.74 20.53 -1.65
CA TYR A 229 -5.28 20.47 -0.25
C TYR A 229 -4.05 21.34 -0.01
N TYR A 230 -3.03 21.27 -0.88
CA TYR A 230 -1.82 22.07 -0.72
C TYR A 230 -2.06 23.57 -0.93
N GLU A 231 -2.91 23.95 -1.88
CA GLU A 231 -3.29 25.34 -2.15
C GLU A 231 -4.03 25.96 -0.96
N GLU A 232 -5.10 25.30 -0.48
CA GLU A 232 -5.91 25.79 0.65
C GLU A 232 -5.06 25.93 1.93
N LEU A 233 -4.14 24.99 2.18
CA LEU A 233 -3.24 25.09 3.32
C LEU A 233 -2.20 26.21 3.15
N LEU A 234 -1.69 26.44 1.94
CA LEU A 234 -0.69 27.49 1.72
C LEU A 234 -1.26 28.88 2.00
N GLU A 235 -2.49 29.15 1.57
CA GLU A 235 -3.21 30.39 1.87
C GLU A 235 -3.34 30.60 3.38
N LEU A 236 -3.77 29.56 4.09
CA LEU A 236 -3.97 29.58 5.53
C LEU A 236 -2.67 29.82 6.32
N VAL A 237 -1.56 29.19 5.91
CA VAL A 237 -0.25 29.37 6.57
C VAL A 237 0.32 30.76 6.35
N THR A 238 0.12 31.32 5.16
CA THR A 238 0.76 32.60 4.77
C THR A 238 0.04 33.81 5.34
N ALA A 239 -1.28 33.77 5.49
CA ALA A 239 -2.06 34.86 6.04
C ALA A 239 -2.33 34.68 7.54
N ASP A 240 -3.15 33.69 7.90
CA ASP A 240 -3.73 33.59 9.24
C ASP A 240 -2.69 33.18 10.28
N LEU A 241 -1.93 32.12 10.00
CA LEU A 241 -0.92 31.64 10.95
C LEU A 241 0.21 32.66 11.16
N LEU A 242 0.60 33.39 10.11
CA LEU A 242 1.59 34.46 10.20
C LEU A 242 1.09 35.62 11.08
N ALA A 243 -0.17 36.02 10.90
CA ALA A 243 -0.79 37.10 11.64
C ALA A 243 -0.90 36.74 13.13
N ASP A 244 -1.34 35.53 13.44
CA ASP A 244 -1.46 35.05 14.81
C ASP A 244 -0.09 34.98 15.51
N PHE A 245 0.96 34.44 14.88
CA PHE A 245 2.31 34.40 15.46
C PHE A 245 2.92 35.79 15.65
N THR A 246 2.63 36.71 14.72
CA THR A 246 3.02 38.11 14.87
C THR A 246 2.36 38.73 16.08
N LYS A 247 1.07 38.45 16.31
CA LYS A 247 0.35 38.92 17.49
C LYS A 247 0.89 38.32 18.79
N MET A 248 1.22 37.03 18.82
CA MET A 248 1.86 36.40 19.98
C MET A 248 3.19 37.07 20.34
N LYS A 249 3.98 37.44 19.32
CA LYS A 249 5.22 38.20 19.52
C LYS A 249 4.96 39.55 20.18
N TYR A 250 3.94 40.28 19.72
CA TYR A 250 3.55 41.55 20.35
C TYR A 250 3.09 41.35 21.79
N ASP A 251 2.25 40.35 22.06
CA ASP A 251 1.78 40.03 23.41
C ASP A 251 2.96 39.76 24.38
N LEU A 252 3.97 39.01 23.94
CA LEU A 252 5.18 38.78 24.75
C LEU A 252 5.99 40.04 25.02
N VAL A 253 6.09 40.94 24.04
CA VAL A 253 6.80 42.21 24.19
C VAL A 253 6.06 43.15 25.14
N GLU A 254 4.74 43.24 25.05
CA GLU A 254 3.92 44.18 25.83
C GLU A 254 3.55 43.66 27.22
N LEU A 255 3.21 42.38 27.34
CA LEU A 255 2.59 41.80 28.54
C LEU A 255 3.44 40.71 29.22
N ARG A 256 4.61 40.36 28.65
CA ARG A 256 5.49 39.26 29.12
C ARG A 256 4.83 37.88 29.14
N SER A 257 3.66 37.74 28.53
CA SER A 257 2.89 36.49 28.40
C SER A 257 2.04 36.55 27.14
N ILE A 258 1.78 35.40 26.52
CA ILE A 258 0.86 35.32 25.37
C ILE A 258 -0.58 35.43 25.86
N ALA A 259 -1.41 36.19 25.16
CA ALA A 259 -2.83 36.25 25.49
C ALA A 259 -3.53 34.95 25.07
N GLY A 260 -4.32 34.36 25.97
CA GLY A 260 -5.09 33.14 25.66
C GLY A 260 -6.07 33.30 24.49
N SER A 261 -6.49 34.53 24.17
CA SER A 261 -7.29 34.81 22.96
C SER A 261 -6.49 34.67 21.66
N THR A 262 -5.18 34.92 21.69
CA THR A 262 -4.26 34.73 20.57
C THR A 262 -3.93 33.24 20.39
N GLU A 263 -3.73 32.50 21.48
CA GLU A 263 -3.58 31.02 21.46
C GLU A 263 -4.81 30.34 20.86
N ALA A 264 -6.01 30.71 21.32
CA ALA A 264 -7.26 30.16 20.80
C ALA A 264 -7.47 30.46 19.31
N SER A 265 -6.95 31.60 18.81
CA SER A 265 -6.97 31.95 17.38
C SER A 265 -6.10 30.97 16.58
N VAL A 266 -4.86 30.73 17.03
CA VAL A 266 -3.95 29.76 16.40
C VAL A 266 -4.54 28.35 16.41
N GLU A 267 -5.07 27.90 17.55
CA GLU A 267 -5.69 26.57 17.64
C GLU A 267 -6.85 26.42 16.66
N LYS A 268 -7.66 27.48 16.50
CA LYS A 268 -8.73 27.51 15.51
C LYS A 268 -8.16 27.41 14.09
N THR A 269 -7.14 28.19 13.75
CA THR A 269 -6.44 28.11 12.46
C THR A 269 -5.93 26.68 12.20
N LEU A 270 -5.30 26.04 13.18
CA LEU A 270 -4.77 24.69 13.06
C LEU A 270 -5.85 23.59 12.99
N SER A 271 -7.07 23.87 13.48
CA SER A 271 -8.21 22.96 13.33
C SER A 271 -8.68 22.83 11.87
N PHE A 272 -8.44 23.84 11.03
CA PHE A 272 -8.72 23.74 9.60
C PHE A 272 -7.83 22.72 8.91
N PHE A 273 -6.57 22.59 9.32
CA PHE A 273 -5.67 21.55 8.79
C PHE A 273 -6.20 20.14 9.07
N ASP A 274 -6.72 19.89 10.26
CA ASP A 274 -7.30 18.59 10.62
C ASP A 274 -8.54 18.28 9.77
N ASN A 275 -9.36 19.30 9.50
CA ASN A 275 -10.54 19.16 8.66
C ASN A 275 -10.16 18.83 7.22
N GLU A 276 -9.22 19.56 6.62
CA GLU A 276 -8.76 19.31 5.26
C GLU A 276 -8.08 17.96 5.12
N LYS A 277 -7.24 17.58 6.09
CA LYS A 277 -6.66 16.24 6.16
C LYS A 277 -7.73 15.14 6.17
N ARG A 278 -8.81 15.34 6.93
CA ARG A 278 -9.94 14.39 6.97
C ARG A 278 -10.72 14.34 5.65
N LEU A 279 -10.85 15.46 4.95
CA LEU A 279 -11.50 15.51 3.64
C LEU A 279 -10.64 14.83 2.57
N LEU A 280 -9.32 15.05 2.59
CA LEU A 280 -8.37 14.39 1.70
C LEU A 280 -8.42 12.87 1.85
N ALA A 281 -8.39 12.36 3.08
CA ALA A 281 -8.51 10.92 3.35
C ALA A 281 -9.82 10.32 2.81
N LYS A 282 -10.93 11.07 2.82
CA LYS A 282 -12.20 10.63 2.21
C LYS A 282 -12.12 10.59 0.69
N ARG A 283 -11.44 11.57 0.06
CA ARG A 283 -11.25 11.61 -1.40
C ARG A 283 -10.34 10.47 -1.85
N GLU A 284 -9.24 10.22 -1.15
CA GLU A 284 -8.37 9.04 -1.32
C GLU A 284 -9.18 7.74 -1.31
N ALA A 285 -9.97 7.50 -0.27
CA ALA A 285 -10.75 6.26 -0.15
C ALA A 285 -11.75 6.08 -1.30
N ARG A 286 -12.33 7.18 -1.81
CA ARG A 286 -13.23 7.14 -2.98
C ARG A 286 -12.48 6.82 -4.26
N PHE A 287 -11.35 7.48 -4.49
CA PHE A 287 -10.48 7.25 -5.63
C PHE A 287 -10.00 5.81 -5.69
N VAL A 288 -9.48 5.29 -4.58
CA VAL A 288 -9.03 3.89 -4.48
C VAL A 288 -10.17 2.95 -4.84
N LYS A 289 -11.35 3.14 -4.26
CA LYS A 289 -12.53 2.31 -4.54
C LYS A 289 -12.97 2.37 -6.00
N HIS A 290 -12.83 3.53 -6.66
CA HIS A 290 -13.18 3.70 -8.06
C HIS A 290 -12.22 2.94 -8.99
N ASN A 291 -10.93 2.99 -8.67
CA ASN A 291 -9.85 2.45 -9.50
C ASN A 291 -9.40 1.03 -9.12
N LEU A 292 -10.12 0.33 -8.23
CA LEU A 292 -9.80 -1.06 -7.91
C LEU A 292 -9.91 -1.94 -9.17
N PRO A 293 -8.88 -2.73 -9.50
CA PRO A 293 -8.93 -3.62 -10.64
C PRO A 293 -9.97 -4.72 -10.42
N LYS A 294 -10.77 -4.99 -11.46
CA LYS A 294 -11.89 -5.93 -11.38
C LYS A 294 -11.40 -7.34 -11.12
N ALA A 295 -12.09 -8.05 -10.23
CA ALA A 295 -11.84 -9.48 -10.01
C ALA A 295 -11.98 -10.27 -11.33
N PRO A 296 -11.11 -11.27 -11.57
CA PRO A 296 -11.24 -12.14 -12.73
C PRO A 296 -12.60 -12.83 -12.74
N LYS A 297 -13.21 -12.99 -13.92
CA LYS A 297 -14.46 -13.76 -14.04
C LYS A 297 -14.17 -15.22 -13.68
N LYS A 298 -15.00 -15.80 -12.80
CA LYS A 298 -14.97 -17.22 -12.44
C LYS A 298 -15.43 -18.09 -13.59
#